data_AF-A0A0K1E4M9-F1
#
_entry.id   AF-A0A0K1E4M9-F1
#
_cell.length_a   1.000
_cell.length_b   1.000
_cell.length_c   1.000
_cell.angle_alpha   90.00
_cell.angle_beta   90.00
_cell.angle_gamma   90.00
#
_symmetry.space_group_name_H-M   'P 1'
#
loop_
_entity.id
_entity.type
_entity.pdbx_description
1 polymer ?
#
loop_
_entity_poly.entity_id
_entity_poly.type
_entity_poly.pdbx_seq_one_letter_code
_entity_poly.pdbx_strand_id
1 'polypeptide(L)' 'MCLGVSRVSLGVKEAVVIPREEAKELLRRLRLRPWQLPWIRSSDPLAQAVGAKPGDVLKIVRESPTAGEFVTYRLVVPG' A
#
# COMPACT_ATOMS: atom_id res chain seq x y z
N MET A 1 11.13 -13.02 8.62
CA MET A 1 10.97 -12.09 9.76
C MET A 1 9.83 -11.14 9.42
N CYS A 2 8.62 -11.44 9.91
CA CYS A 2 7.46 -10.55 9.79
C CYS A 2 7.68 -9.37 10.73
N LEU A 3 8.11 -8.23 10.20
CA LEU A 3 8.07 -6.99 10.97
C LEU A 3 6.61 -6.55 11.03
N GLY A 4 5.97 -6.89 12.16
CA GLY A 4 4.65 -6.37 12.51
C GLY A 4 4.70 -4.85 12.43
N VAL A 5 4.02 -4.30 11.44
CA VAL A 5 4.01 -2.87 11.23
C VAL A 5 3.19 -2.27 12.37
N SER A 6 3.94 -1.56 13.23
CA SER A 6 3.48 -0.63 14.25
C SER A 6 2.12 -0.01 13.91
N ARG A 7 1.25 0.11 14.92
CA ARG A 7 0.08 0.99 14.92
C ARG A 7 0.55 2.43 14.66
N VAL A 8 0.87 2.77 13.42
CA VAL A 8 1.11 4.14 12.98
C VAL A 8 -0.27 4.77 12.88
N SER A 9 -0.79 5.15 14.06
CA SER A 9 -1.84 6.13 14.36
C SER A 9 -3.21 6.07 13.65
N LEU A 10 -3.49 5.17 12.69
CA LEU A 10 -4.68 5.26 11.82
C LEU A 10 -5.41 3.93 11.53
N GLY A 11 -5.42 2.98 12.47
CA GLY A 11 -6.21 1.74 12.32
C GLY A 11 -5.74 0.82 11.18
N VAL A 12 -4.49 0.97 10.75
CA VAL A 12 -3.85 0.08 9.76
C VAL A 12 -3.57 -1.25 10.44
N LYS A 13 -4.17 -2.32 9.89
CA LYS A 13 -4.02 -3.70 10.35
C LYS A 13 -2.80 -4.35 9.73
N GLU A 14 -2.60 -4.11 8.43
CA GLU A 14 -1.49 -4.68 7.67
C GLU A 14 -1.08 -3.75 6.53
N ALA A 15 0.22 -3.69 6.24
CA ALA A 15 0.75 -3.07 5.05
C ALA A 15 1.81 -4.00 4.44
N VAL A 16 1.69 -4.26 3.14
CA VAL A 16 2.59 -5.16 2.40
C VAL A 16 2.85 -4.65 0.99
N VAL A 17 4.08 -4.81 0.52
CA VAL A 17 4.44 -4.55 -0.88
C VAL A 17 3.97 -5.72 -1.73
N ILE A 18 3.15 -5.46 -2.74
CA ILE A 18 2.69 -6.51 -3.65
C ILE A 18 3.72 -6.77 -4.77
N PRO A 19 3.83 -8.01 -5.28
CA PRO A 19 4.68 -8.32 -6.41
C PRO A 19 4.28 -7.51 -7.65
N ARG A 20 5.28 -7.17 -8.49
CA ARG A 20 5.05 -6.41 -9.72
C ARG A 20 4.03 -7.06 -10.66
N GLU A 21 4.01 -8.39 -10.73
CA GLU A 21 3.09 -9.11 -11.62
C GLU A 21 1.64 -9.01 -11.13
N GLU A 22 1.41 -9.16 -9.82
CA GLU A 22 0.10 -8.94 -9.19
C GLU A 22 -0.35 -7.48 -9.34
N ALA A 23 0.57 -6.52 -9.17
CA ALA A 23 0.28 -5.10 -9.37
C ALA A 23 -0.15 -4.80 -10.82
N LYS A 24 0.52 -5.37 -11.82
CA LYS A 24 0.13 -5.23 -13.23
C LYS A 24 -1.25 -5.82 -13.48
N GLU A 25 -1.53 -7.01 -12.96
CA GLU A 25 -2.82 -7.65 -13.15
C GLU A 25 -3.95 -6.84 -12.50
N LEU A 26 -3.72 -6.33 -11.29
CA LEU A 26 -4.65 -5.45 -10.59
C LEU A 26 -4.96 -4.19 -11.41
N LEU A 27 -3.93 -3.50 -11.90
CA LEU A 27 -4.09 -2.32 -12.74
C LEU A 27 -4.85 -2.63 -14.04
N ARG A 28 -4.60 -3.80 -14.67
CA ARG A 28 -5.34 -4.24 -15.86
C ARG A 28 -6.81 -4.50 -15.55
N ARG A 29 -7.11 -5.22 -14.46
CA ARG A 29 -8.48 -5.51 -14.02
C ARG A 29 -9.27 -4.23 -13.72
N LEU A 30 -8.62 -3.27 -13.04
CA LEU A 30 -9.23 -1.98 -12.69
C LEU A 30 -9.20 -0.97 -13.85
N ARG A 31 -8.51 -1.27 -14.96
CA ARG A 31 -8.27 -0.35 -16.09
C ARG A 31 -7.66 0.99 -15.65
N LEU A 32 -6.78 0.93 -14.66
CA LEU A 32 -6.08 2.08 -14.11
C LEU A 32 -4.63 2.11 -14.57
N ARG A 33 -4.10 3.31 -14.72
CA ARG A 33 -2.66 3.55 -14.88
C ARG A 33 -2.03 3.71 -13.50
N PRO A 34 -0.74 3.34 -13.29
CA PRO A 34 -0.12 3.36 -11.97
C PRO A 34 -0.25 4.70 -11.22
N TRP A 35 -0.10 5.81 -11.94
CA TRP A 35 -0.20 7.16 -11.37
C TRP A 35 -1.62 7.58 -10.97
N GLN A 36 -2.64 6.82 -11.36
CA GLN A 36 -4.02 7.06 -10.92
C GLN A 36 -4.29 6.42 -9.56
N LEU A 37 -3.40 5.55 -9.07
CA LEU A 37 -3.47 5.09 -7.68
C LEU A 37 -3.14 6.26 -6.75
N PRO A 38 -3.72 6.33 -5.54
CA PRO A 38 -3.29 7.26 -4.52
C PRO A 38 -1.79 7.11 -4.23
N TRP A 39 -1.09 8.21 -4.02
CA TRP A 39 0.37 8.19 -3.81
C TRP A 39 0.73 8.14 -2.33
N ILE A 40 1.92 7.58 -2.05
CA ILE A 40 2.58 7.63 -0.75
C ILE A 40 4.07 7.89 -0.98
N ARG A 41 4.69 8.74 -0.17
CA ARG A 41 6.11 9.06 -0.34
C ARG A 41 6.97 7.91 0.16
N SER A 42 8.14 7.72 -0.45
CA SER A 42 9.18 6.82 0.09
C SER A 42 9.69 7.23 1.48
N SER A 43 9.55 8.51 1.82
CA SER A 43 9.84 9.06 3.16
C SER A 43 8.74 8.78 4.19
N ASP A 44 7.58 8.22 3.79
CA ASP A 44 6.51 7.88 4.73
C ASP A 44 6.93 6.72 5.66
N PRO A 45 6.71 6.82 6.98
CA PRO A 45 7.08 5.77 7.93
C PRO A 45 6.49 4.40 7.60
N LEU A 46 5.28 4.34 7.04
CA LEU A 46 4.64 3.08 6.65
C LEU A 46 5.38 2.45 5.46
N ALA A 47 5.75 3.26 4.47
CA ALA A 47 6.52 2.80 3.31
C ALA A 47 7.94 2.36 3.70
N GLN A 48 8.58 3.06 4.64
CA GLN A 48 9.88 2.69 5.18
C GLN A 48 9.83 1.39 5.99
N ALA A 49 8.81 1.22 6.85
CA ALA A 49 8.66 0.03 7.70
C ALA A 49 8.54 -1.27 6.90
N VAL A 50 7.91 -1.20 5.72
CA VAL A 50 7.74 -2.35 4.81
C VAL A 50 8.82 -2.41 3.73
N GLY A 51 9.80 -1.49 3.74
CA GLY A 51 10.92 -1.47 2.81
C GLY A 51 10.53 -1.18 1.35
N ALA A 52 9.44 -0.44 1.13
CA ALA A 52 8.96 -0.14 -0.22
C ALA A 52 9.85 0.88 -0.93
N LYS A 53 10.04 0.71 -2.24
CA LYS A 53 10.84 1.60 -3.08
C LYS A 53 9.95 2.42 -4.03
N PRO A 54 10.40 3.58 -4.51
CA PRO A 54 9.69 4.31 -5.55
C PRO A 54 9.35 3.43 -6.75
N GLY A 55 8.09 3.43 -7.15
CA GLY A 55 7.54 2.57 -8.22
C GLY A 55 6.87 1.29 -7.72
N ASP A 56 7.02 0.93 -6.45
CA ASP A 56 6.31 -0.20 -5.86
C ASP A 56 4.86 0.16 -5.53
N VAL A 57 4.00 -0.87 -5.44
CA VAL A 57 2.61 -0.72 -5.03
C VAL A 57 2.43 -1.32 -3.65
N LEU A 58 1.90 -0.52 -2.73
CA LEU A 58 1.57 -0.92 -1.38
C LEU A 58 0.11 -1.30 -1.26
N LYS A 59 -0.15 -2.49 -0.71
CA LYS A 59 -1.47 -2.90 -0.25
C LYS A 59 -1.56 -2.59 1.23
N ILE A 60 -2.53 -1.76 1.60
CA ILE A 60 -2.79 -1.36 2.97
C ILE A 60 -4.19 -1.87 3.33
N VAL A 61 -4.25 -2.67 4.39
CA VAL A 61 -5.50 -3.19 4.97
C VAL A 61 -5.73 -2.48 6.28
N ARG A 62 -6.91 -1.88 6.45
CA ARG A 62 -7.32 -1.20 7.69
C ARG A 62 -8.71 -1.67 8.11
N GLU A 63 -8.97 -1.58 9.40
CA GLU A 63 -10.32 -1.80 9.92
C GLU A 63 -11.17 -0.54 9.67
N SER A 64 -12.36 -0.75 9.13
CA SER A 64 -13.37 0.26 8.88
C SER A 64 -14.59 -0.04 9.75
N PRO A 65 -15.07 0.92 10.55
CA PRO A 65 -16.23 0.72 11.41
C PRO A 65 -17.52 0.41 10.62
N THR A 66 -17.59 0.80 9.35
CA THR A 66 -18.78 0.60 8.50
C THR A 66 -18.70 -0.62 7.59
N ALA A 67 -17.49 -1.01 7.17
CA ALA A 67 -17.28 -2.04 6.15
C ALA A 67 -16.46 -3.24 6.64
N GLY A 68 -16.04 -3.24 7.91
CA GLY A 68 -15.15 -4.26 8.46
C GLY A 68 -13.73 -4.07 7.96
N GLU A 69 -13.38 -4.61 6.79
CA GLU A 69 -12.04 -4.49 6.21
C GLU A 69 -12.02 -3.58 4.98
N PHE A 70 -11.09 -2.63 4.97
CA PHE A 70 -10.87 -1.74 3.85
C PHE A 70 -9.46 -1.91 3.29
N VAL A 71 -9.39 -2.30 2.02
CA VAL A 71 -8.14 -2.51 1.29
C VAL A 71 -7.91 -1.34 0.34
N THR A 72 -6.72 -0.73 0.39
CA THR A 72 -6.31 0.32 -0.53
C THR A 72 -4.94 0.02 -1.12
N TYR A 73 -4.77 0.37 -2.40
CA TYR A 73 -3.53 0.21 -3.13
C TYR A 73 -2.92 1.59 -3.39
N ARG A 74 -1.69 1.81 -2.96
CA ARG A 74 -0.98 3.09 -3.13
C ARG A 74 0.31 2.93 -3.91
N LEU A 75 0.60 3.87 -4.80
CA LEU A 75 1.88 3.93 -5.53
C LEU A 75 2.91 4.68 -4.69
N VAL A 76 4.09 4.08 -4.50
CA VAL A 76 5.20 4.75 -3.84
C VAL A 76 5.88 5.70 -4.81
N VAL A 77 5.95 6.97 -4.44
CA VAL A 77 6.63 8.02 -5.20
C VAL A 77 7.89 8.47 -4.48
N PRO A 78 8.92 8.97 -5.20
CA PRO A 78 10.05 9.62 -4.57
C PRO A 78 9.58 10.81 -3.72
N GLY A 79 10.19 10.99 -2.55
CA GLY A 79 9.92 12.13 -1.69
C GLY A 79 10.76 12.12 -0.43
#